data_AF-A0A7J7WFU7-F1
#
_entry.id   AF-A0A7J7WFU7-F1
#
_cell.length_a   1.000
_cell.length_b   1.000
_cell.length_c   1.000
_cell.angle_alpha   90.00
_cell.angle_beta   90.00
_cell.angle_gamma   90.00
#
_symmetry.space_group_name_H-M   'P 1'
#
loop_
_entity.id
_entity.type
_entity.pdbx_description
1 polymer ?
#
loop_
_entity_poly.entity_id
_entity_poly.type
_entity_poly.pdbx_seq_one_letter_code
_entity_poly.pdbx_strand_id
1 'polypeptide(L)'
;MSSQLLGELLLDRHNFTIMTKYISKPENLKLMMNLLRDKSRNIQFEAFHVFKVFVANPNKTQPILDILLKNQTKLIEFLSKFQNDRTEDEQFNDEKTYLVKQIRDLKRPAQQEA
;
A
#
# COMPACT_ATOMS: atom_id res chain seq x y z
N MET A 1 -5.34 -11.30 19.32
CA MET A 1 -3.96 -11.86 19.17
C MET A 1 -3.81 -12.58 17.83
N SER A 2 -4.19 -11.97 16.70
CA SER A 2 -4.04 -12.59 15.36
C SER A 2 -3.67 -11.61 14.24
N SER A 3 -3.99 -10.32 14.36
CA SER A 3 -3.67 -9.33 13.33
C SER A 3 -2.21 -8.86 13.32
N GLN A 4 -1.44 -9.14 14.38
CA GLN A 4 -0.05 -8.69 14.54
C GLN A 4 0.95 -9.61 13.81
N LEU A 5 0.59 -10.88 13.64
CA LEU A 5 1.43 -11.89 12.98
C LEU A 5 1.55 -11.69 11.46
N LEU A 6 0.55 -11.12 10.78
CA LEU A 6 0.57 -10.99 9.32
C LEU A 6 1.52 -9.88 8.85
N GLY A 7 1.63 -8.79 9.61
CA GLY A 7 2.56 -7.69 9.35
C GLY A 7 4.01 -8.12 9.56
N GLU A 8 4.31 -8.76 10.69
CA GLU A 8 5.65 -9.26 11.01
C GLU A 8 6.12 -10.35 10.03
N LEU A 9 5.27 -11.30 9.63
CA LEU A 9 5.64 -12.33 8.64
C LEU A 9 5.87 -11.76 7.24
N LEU A 10 5.15 -10.73 6.82
CA LEU A 10 5.31 -10.17 5.47
C LEU A 10 6.47 -9.16 5.38
N LEU A 11 6.83 -8.51 6.50
CA LEU A 11 7.89 -7.50 6.56
C LEU A 11 9.24 -8.06 7.04
N ASP A 12 9.30 -9.31 7.51
CA ASP A 12 10.57 -10.00 7.74
C ASP A 12 11.29 -10.22 6.41
N ARG A 13 12.52 -9.70 6.33
CA ARG A 13 13.47 -9.84 5.22
C ARG A 13 13.71 -11.30 4.78
N HIS A 14 13.48 -12.29 5.65
CA HIS A 14 13.55 -13.72 5.28
C HIS A 14 12.36 -14.21 4.44
N ASN A 15 11.26 -13.45 4.38
CA ASN A 15 10.04 -13.80 3.67
C ASN A 15 9.87 -13.04 2.34
N PHE A 16 10.97 -12.50 1.79
CA PHE A 16 10.97 -11.71 0.55
C PHE A 16 10.28 -12.40 -0.64
N THR A 17 10.46 -13.71 -0.80
CA THR A 17 9.80 -14.50 -1.86
C THR A 17 8.28 -14.59 -1.65
N ILE A 18 7.83 -14.71 -0.39
CA ILE A 18 6.41 -14.73 -0.03
C ILE A 18 5.80 -13.34 -0.23
N MET A 19 6.51 -12.29 0.21
CA MET A 19 6.12 -10.89 0.02
C MET A 19 5.95 -10.56 -1.46
N THR A 20 6.89 -10.95 -2.32
CA THR A 20 6.84 -10.67 -3.77
C THR A 20 5.65 -11.37 -4.45
N LYS A 21 5.33 -12.61 -4.06
CA LYS A 21 4.14 -13.33 -4.54
C LYS A 21 2.84 -12.78 -3.96
N TYR A 22 2.88 -12.20 -2.76
CA TYR A 22 1.73 -11.58 -2.12
C TYR A 22 1.36 -10.26 -2.79
N ILE A 23 2.35 -9.41 -3.08
CA ILE A 23 2.12 -8.07 -3.64
C ILE A 23 1.75 -8.07 -5.13
N SER A 24 1.88 -9.20 -5.82
CA SER A 24 1.48 -9.35 -7.23
C SER A 24 0.00 -9.72 -7.41
N LYS A 25 -0.71 -10.07 -6.33
CA LYS A 25 -2.12 -10.54 -6.37
C LYS A 25 -3.12 -9.39 -6.13
N PRO A 26 -4.05 -9.13 -7.06
CA PRO A 26 -5.09 -8.09 -6.92
C PRO A 26 -5.95 -8.19 -5.67
N GLU A 27 -6.35 -9.41 -5.29
CA GLU A 27 -7.20 -9.64 -4.12
C GLU A 27 -6.50 -9.23 -2.82
N ASN A 28 -5.18 -9.40 -2.75
CA ASN A 28 -4.40 -8.97 -1.60
C ASN A 28 -4.35 -7.45 -1.49
N LEU A 29 -4.19 -6.74 -2.62
CA LEU A 29 -4.26 -5.28 -2.63
C LEU A 29 -5.63 -4.78 -2.18
N LYS A 30 -6.72 -5.37 -2.70
CA LYS A 30 -8.09 -5.02 -2.30
C LYS A 30 -8.31 -5.25 -0.80
N LEU A 31 -7.82 -6.37 -0.26
CA LEU A 31 -7.88 -6.66 1.17
C LEU A 31 -7.19 -5.57 1.98
N MET A 32 -5.94 -5.20 1.62
CA MET A 32 -5.22 -4.14 2.33
C MET A 32 -5.95 -2.79 2.23
N MET A 33 -6.48 -2.45 1.06
CA MET A 33 -7.28 -1.22 0.87
C MET A 33 -8.56 -1.20 1.72
N ASN A 34 -9.17 -2.36 1.97
CA ASN A 34 -10.32 -2.47 2.87
C ASN A 34 -9.90 -2.33 4.34
N LEU A 35 -8.78 -2.97 4.74
CA LEU A 35 -8.27 -2.89 6.12
C LEU A 35 -7.76 -1.49 6.49
N LEU A 36 -7.32 -0.68 5.53
CA LEU A 36 -7.06 0.76 5.74
C LEU A 36 -8.29 1.51 6.28
N ARG A 37 -9.50 0.99 6.06
CA ARG A 37 -10.77 1.57 6.51
C ARG A 37 -11.39 0.81 7.70
N ASP A 38 -10.64 -0.10 8.31
CA ASP A 38 -11.12 -0.88 9.45
C ASP A 38 -11.48 0.03 10.65
N LYS A 39 -12.29 -0.46 11.60
CA LYS A 39 -12.64 0.32 12.80
C LYS A 39 -11.46 0.46 13.77
N SER A 40 -10.53 -0.50 13.77
CA SER A 40 -9.36 -0.51 14.64
C SER A 40 -8.20 0.29 14.05
N ARG A 41 -7.76 1.34 14.76
CA ARG A 41 -6.60 2.16 14.38
C ARG A 41 -5.32 1.34 14.21
N ASN A 42 -5.14 0.28 15.00
CA ASN A 42 -3.97 -0.58 14.91
C ASN A 42 -4.00 -1.43 13.63
N ILE A 43 -5.18 -1.98 13.27
CA ILE A 43 -5.33 -2.76 12.02
C ILE A 43 -5.08 -1.87 10.80
N GLN A 44 -5.63 -0.65 10.81
CA GLN A 44 -5.37 0.33 9.76
C GLN A 44 -3.86 0.62 9.59
N PHE A 45 -3.14 0.75 10.70
CA PHE A 45 -1.71 1.08 10.70
C PHE A 45 -0.86 -0.09 10.16
N GLU A 46 -1.15 -1.33 10.58
CA GLU A 46 -0.51 -2.53 10.00
C GLU A 46 -0.81 -2.66 8.50
N ALA A 47 -2.07 -2.44 8.11
CA ALA A 47 -2.48 -2.46 6.71
C ALA A 47 -1.76 -1.38 5.88
N PHE A 48 -1.47 -0.22 6.47
CA PHE A 48 -0.68 0.83 5.82
C PHE A 48 0.74 0.36 5.50
N HIS A 49 1.42 -0.29 6.43
CA HIS A 49 2.77 -0.81 6.18
C HIS A 49 2.80 -1.83 5.05
N VAL A 50 1.80 -2.72 4.97
CA VAL A 50 1.70 -3.69 3.88
C VAL A 50 1.32 -3.00 2.56
N PHE A 51 0.34 -2.10 2.58
CA PHE A 51 -0.09 -1.32 1.40
C PHE A 51 1.06 -0.51 0.80
N LYS A 52 1.93 0.06 1.64
CA LYS A 52 3.13 0.79 1.22
C LYS A 52 3.99 -0.04 0.27
N VAL A 53 4.16 -1.35 0.55
CA VAL A 53 4.98 -2.25 -0.27
C VAL A 53 4.38 -2.46 -1.66
N PHE A 54 3.05 -2.53 -1.78
CA PHE A 54 2.38 -2.61 -3.10
C PHE A 54 2.68 -1.38 -3.97
N VAL A 55 2.65 -0.19 -3.36
CA VAL A 55 2.89 1.08 -4.07
C VAL A 55 4.39 1.30 -4.35
N ALA A 56 5.27 0.89 -3.44
CA ALA A 56 6.72 1.04 -3.60
C ALA A 56 7.33 0.01 -4.57
N ASN A 57 6.63 -1.09 -4.88
CA ASN A 57 7.12 -2.10 -5.82
C ASN A 57 7.40 -1.48 -7.21
N PRO A 58 8.64 -1.47 -7.72
CA PRO A 58 8.93 -0.94 -9.05
C PRO A 58 8.35 -1.81 -10.16
N ASN A 59 8.21 -3.12 -9.93
CA ASN A 59 7.72 -4.11 -10.88
C ASN A 59 6.26 -4.48 -10.60
N LYS A 60 5.37 -3.49 -10.59
CA LYS A 60 3.93 -3.73 -10.37
C LYS A 60 3.35 -4.51 -11.55
N THR A 61 2.55 -5.53 -11.26
CA THR A 61 1.81 -6.23 -12.31
C THR A 61 0.70 -5.34 -12.88
N GLN A 62 0.31 -5.55 -14.13
CA GLN A 62 -0.74 -4.76 -14.79
C GLN A 62 -2.05 -4.71 -13.95
N PRO A 63 -2.56 -5.82 -13.39
CA PRO A 63 -3.78 -5.78 -12.57
C PRO A 63 -3.65 -4.94 -11.29
N ILE A 64 -2.46 -4.90 -10.69
CA ILE A 64 -2.18 -4.06 -9.50
C ILE A 64 -2.19 -2.59 -9.89
N LEU A 65 -1.50 -2.25 -10.99
CA LEU A 65 -1.45 -0.90 -11.52
C LEU A 65 -2.85 -0.38 -11.88
N ASP A 66 -3.67 -1.21 -12.53
CA ASP A 66 -5.03 -0.84 -12.93
C ASP A 66 -5.92 -0.50 -11.71
N ILE A 67 -5.80 -1.27 -10.62
CA ILE A 67 -6.54 -0.98 -9.37
C ILE A 67 -6.09 0.34 -8.77
N LEU A 68 -4.77 0.59 -8.70
CA LEU A 68 -4.22 1.83 -8.14
C LEU A 68 -4.64 3.05 -8.97
N LEU A 69 -4.55 2.96 -10.31
CA LEU A 69 -4.96 4.02 -11.22
C LEU A 69 -6.47 4.30 -11.15
N LYS A 70 -7.30 3.24 -11.11
CA LYS A 70 -8.76 3.37 -10.98
C LYS A 70 -9.18 4.09 -9.69
N ASN A 71 -8.39 3.97 -8.62
CA ASN A 71 -8.67 4.57 -7.32
C ASN A 71 -7.75 5.77 -6.99
N GLN A 72 -6.95 6.26 -7.95
CA GLN A 72 -5.85 7.19 -7.72
C GLN A 72 -6.26 8.43 -6.92
N THR A 73 -7.25 9.17 -7.39
CA THR A 73 -7.73 10.40 -6.73
C THR A 73 -8.21 10.14 -5.30
N LYS A 74 -8.99 9.07 -5.10
CA LYS A 74 -9.55 8.69 -3.79
C LYS A 74 -8.44 8.25 -2.83
N LEU A 75 -7.44 7.52 -3.31
CA LEU A 75 -6.29 7.10 -2.53
C LEU A 75 -5.45 8.30 -2.06
N ILE A 76 -5.19 9.26 -2.94
CA ILE A 76 -4.46 10.48 -2.60
C ILE A 76 -5.19 11.28 -1.51
N GLU A 77 -6.50 11.48 -1.67
CA GLU A 77 -7.30 12.20 -0.69
C GLU A 77 -7.33 11.46 0.66
N PHE A 78 -7.54 10.14 0.63
CA PHE A 78 -7.58 9.31 1.81
C PHE A 78 -6.25 9.38 2.59
N LEU A 79 -5.13 9.14 1.91
CA LEU A 79 -3.79 9.12 2.54
C LEU A 79 -3.40 10.49 3.12
N SER A 80 -3.83 11.59 2.50
CA SER A 80 -3.57 12.95 2.99
C SER A 80 -4.26 13.23 4.34
N LYS A 81 -5.31 12.47 4.67
CA LYS A 81 -6.09 12.59 5.91
C LYS A 81 -5.86 11.41 6.87
N PHE A 82 -5.05 10.43 6.48
CA PHE A 82 -4.92 9.16 7.19
C PHE A 82 -4.07 9.32 8.45
N GLN A 83 -4.70 9.08 9.61
CA GLN A 83 -4.10 9.13 10.95
C GLN A 83 -3.20 10.37 11.19
N ASN A 84 -3.67 11.57 10.81
CA ASN A 84 -2.91 12.81 10.99
C ASN A 84 -2.72 13.24 12.46
N ASP A 85 -3.40 12.56 13.38
CA ASP A 85 -3.17 12.68 14.82
C ASP A 85 -1.77 12.19 15.27
N ARG A 86 -1.05 11.44 14.43
CA ARG A 86 0.34 10.99 14.67
C ARG A 86 1.37 12.03 14.24
N THR A 87 1.34 13.22 14.87
CA THR A 87 2.24 14.33 14.49
C THR A 87 3.70 14.13 14.94
N GLU A 88 3.94 13.32 15.97
CA GLU A 88 5.29 13.06 16.49
C GLU A 88 6.04 11.95 15.73
N ASP A 89 5.34 11.22 14.86
CA ASP A 89 5.91 10.14 14.05
C ASP A 89 6.34 10.70 12.67
N GLU A 90 7.49 11.36 12.63
CA GLU A 90 8.03 11.96 11.41
C GLU A 90 8.19 10.93 10.28
N GLN A 91 8.68 9.73 10.61
CA GLN A 91 8.86 8.66 9.64
C GLN A 91 7.53 8.28 8.97
N PHE A 92 6.46 8.09 9.75
CA PHE A 92 5.14 7.80 9.18
C PHE A 92 4.62 8.93 8.28
N ASN A 93 4.85 10.19 8.66
CA ASN A 93 4.42 11.34 7.87
C ASN A 93 5.19 11.46 6.55
N ASP A 94 6.49 11.15 6.55
CA ASP A 94 7.31 11.06 5.34
C ASP A 94 6.85 9.93 4.43
N GLU A 95 6.55 8.75 5.00
CA GLU A 95 6.04 7.60 4.25
C GLU A 95 4.68 7.91 3.59
N LYS A 96 3.76 8.58 4.29
CA LYS A 96 2.50 9.05 3.70
C LYS A 96 2.75 9.99 2.52
N THR A 97 3.63 10.97 2.71
CA THR A 97 3.95 11.97 1.67
C THR A 97 4.57 11.30 0.45
N TYR A 98 5.49 10.37 0.67
CA TYR A 98 6.09 9.54 -0.38
C TYR A 98 5.02 8.75 -1.15
N LEU A 99 4.11 8.06 -0.45
CA LEU A 99 3.06 7.27 -1.09
C LEU A 99 2.09 8.12 -1.91
N VAL A 100 1.68 9.28 -1.39
CA VAL A 100 0.84 10.23 -2.14
C VAL A 100 1.52 10.66 -3.43
N LYS A 101 2.82 10.98 -3.38
CA LYS A 101 3.61 11.33 -4.56
C LYS A 101 3.68 10.17 -5.55
N GLN A 102 4.04 8.97 -5.09
CA GLN A 102 4.12 7.78 -5.94
C GLN A 102 2.80 7.49 -6.65
N ILE A 103 1.68 7.55 -5.92
CA ILE A 103 0.35 7.29 -6.49
C ILE A 103 -0.01 8.37 -7.52
N ARG A 104 0.29 9.64 -7.25
CA ARG A 104 0.07 10.75 -8.19
C ARG A 104 0.86 10.58 -9.48
N ASP A 105 2.10 10.09 -9.37
CA ASP A 105 3.00 9.91 -10.50
C ASP A 105 2.77 8.60 -11.28
N LEU A 106 1.84 7.74 -10.81
CA LEU A 106 1.45 6.53 -11.55
C LEU A 106 0.90 6.88 -12.93
N LYS A 107 1.47 6.24 -13.94
CA LYS A 107 1.04 6.33 -15.34
C LYS A 107 0.90 4.92 -15.88
N ARG A 108 0.01 4.72 -16.86
CA ARG A 108 0.03 3.48 -17.64
C ARG A 108 1.36 3.42 -18.38
N PRO A 109 2.11 2.30 -18.33
CA PRO A 109 3.23 2.13 -19.24
C PRO A 109 2.69 2.30 -20.66
N ALA A 110 3.44 3.02 -21.49
CA ALA A 110 3.10 3.14 -22.90
C ALA A 110 2.93 1.71 -23.44
N GLN A 111 1.79 1.41 -24.07
CA GLN A 111 1.65 0.18 -24.80
C GLN A 111 2.80 0.18 -25.81
N GLN A 112 3.77 -0.72 -25.63
CA GLN A 112 4.65 -1.06 -26.73
C GLN A 112 3.71 -1.71 -27.76
N GLU A 113 3.29 -0.89 -28.73
CA GLU A 113 2.65 -1.35 -29.95
C GLU A 113 3.60 -2.40 -30.55
N ALA A 114 3.16 -3.65 -30.53
CA ALA A 114 3.81 -4.75 -31.23
C ALA A 114 3.40 -4.74 -32.70
#